data_AF-A0A136N1E4-F1
#
_entry.id   AF-A0A136N1E4-F1
#
_cell.length_a   1.000
_cell.length_b   1.000
_cell.length_c   1.000
_cell.angle_alpha   90.00
_cell.angle_beta   90.00
_cell.angle_gamma   90.00
#
_symmetry.space_group_name_H-M   'P 1'
#
loop_
_entity.id
_entity.type
_entity.pdbx_description
1 polymer ?
#
loop_
_entity_poly.entity_id
_entity_poly.type
_entity_poly.pdbx_seq_one_letter_code
_entity_poly.pdbx_strand_id
1 'polypeptide(L)'
;MENSSDRPHPFAGRIEDFIRGNPAAAAKIQHIEVTGSDAWDLCVSVGWAGLGGMIIRRAAPEDLSALREFLMEGLSDHSRFLFAPYPYEDDLGAALEAVLSTSEERNILLYHAWLGDKIIGHFFLGRFGEAIPDLGIAIADHCHGIKLGHLFMTLLVGVCATAGKEAIDLTTNPQNHAGFHLYKKIGFEHIGDREITVGNGIQRTEHEMRYRFIKPV
;
A
#
# COMPACT_ATOMS: atom_id res chain seq x y z
N MET A 1 29.06 -23.76 -19.91
CA MET A 1 27.66 -23.70 -19.48
C MET A 1 27.65 -23.06 -18.11
N GLU A 2 27.70 -21.74 -18.08
CA GLU A 2 27.55 -20.98 -16.83
C GLU A 2 26.07 -20.99 -16.46
N ASN A 3 25.78 -21.44 -15.24
CA ASN A 3 24.45 -21.45 -14.66
C ASN A 3 23.88 -20.02 -14.70
N SER A 4 22.76 -19.82 -15.39
CA SER A 4 22.10 -18.52 -15.52
C SER A 4 21.32 -18.09 -14.27
N SER A 5 21.62 -18.65 -13.09
CA SER A 5 20.83 -18.48 -11.86
C SER A 5 21.39 -17.44 -10.89
N ASP A 6 22.44 -16.71 -11.26
CA ASP A 6 23.17 -15.83 -10.32
C ASP A 6 23.25 -14.35 -10.75
N ARG A 7 22.35 -13.90 -11.63
CA ARG A 7 22.12 -12.46 -11.78
C ARG A 7 21.26 -12.00 -10.61
N PRO A 8 21.59 -10.89 -9.91
CA PRO A 8 20.66 -10.30 -8.98
C PRO A 8 19.35 -10.04 -9.74
N HIS A 9 18.29 -10.74 -9.37
CA HIS A 9 16.97 -10.47 -9.92
C HIS A 9 16.72 -8.98 -9.69
N PRO A 10 16.60 -8.16 -10.74
CA PRO A 10 16.42 -6.72 -10.60
C PRO A 10 15.21 -6.48 -9.71
N PHE A 11 15.22 -5.39 -8.92
CA PHE A 11 14.17 -5.08 -7.94
C PHE A 11 12.76 -5.34 -8.51
N ALA A 12 12.48 -4.80 -9.70
CA ALA A 12 11.26 -5.02 -10.46
C ALA A 12 10.89 -6.50 -10.65
N GLY A 13 11.84 -7.35 -11.02
CA GLY A 13 11.60 -8.79 -11.21
C GLY A 13 11.18 -9.47 -9.92
N ARG A 14 11.79 -9.12 -8.78
CA ARG A 14 11.37 -9.66 -7.47
C ARG A 14 9.95 -9.21 -7.12
N ILE A 15 9.62 -7.95 -7.37
CA ILE A 15 8.28 -7.42 -7.15
C ILE A 15 7.25 -8.17 -8.01
N GLU A 16 7.55 -8.43 -9.28
CA GLU A 16 6.68 -9.21 -10.15
C GLU A 16 6.47 -10.63 -9.61
N ASP A 17 7.53 -11.29 -9.14
CA ASP A 17 7.45 -12.62 -8.53
C ASP A 17 6.55 -12.62 -7.29
N PHE A 18 6.65 -11.61 -6.41
CA PHE A 18 5.75 -11.46 -5.27
C PHE A 18 4.29 -11.34 -5.70
N ILE A 19 4.00 -10.45 -6.66
CA ILE A 19 2.65 -10.21 -7.16
C ILE A 19 2.06 -11.49 -7.78
N ARG A 20 2.83 -12.18 -8.62
CA ARG A 20 2.41 -13.44 -9.27
C ARG A 20 2.32 -14.61 -8.28
N GLY A 21 3.11 -14.57 -7.21
CA GLY A 21 3.08 -15.57 -6.14
C GLY A 21 1.82 -15.53 -5.29
N ASN A 22 1.08 -14.42 -5.26
CA ASN A 22 -0.20 -14.32 -4.56
C ASN A 22 -1.35 -14.87 -5.44
N PRO A 23 -2.00 -16.00 -5.09
CA PRO A 23 -3.00 -16.62 -5.95
C PRO A 23 -4.24 -15.75 -6.21
N ALA A 24 -4.64 -14.94 -5.22
CA ALA A 24 -5.80 -14.08 -5.35
C ALA A 24 -5.56 -12.89 -6.28
N ALA A 25 -4.33 -12.35 -6.28
CA ALA A 25 -3.93 -11.32 -7.23
C ALA A 25 -3.66 -11.92 -8.61
N ALA A 26 -2.88 -13.00 -8.70
CA ALA A 26 -2.54 -13.67 -9.95
C ALA A 26 -3.76 -14.07 -10.78
N ALA A 27 -4.83 -14.57 -10.13
CA ALA A 27 -6.08 -14.94 -10.80
C ALA A 27 -6.81 -13.76 -11.46
N LYS A 28 -6.46 -12.51 -11.15
CA LYS A 28 -7.08 -11.30 -11.69
C LYS A 28 -6.20 -10.56 -12.70
N ILE A 29 -4.91 -10.92 -12.79
CA ILE A 29 -3.96 -10.27 -13.69
C ILE A 29 -4.16 -10.79 -15.12
N GLN A 30 -4.41 -9.88 -16.06
CA GLN A 30 -4.47 -10.18 -17.50
C GLN A 30 -3.12 -9.95 -18.18
N HIS A 31 -2.42 -8.90 -17.78
CA HIS A 31 -1.04 -8.59 -18.15
C HIS A 31 -0.41 -7.79 -17.00
N ILE A 32 0.90 -7.86 -16.86
CA ILE A 32 1.64 -7.05 -15.89
C ILE A 32 3.04 -6.77 -16.45
N GLU A 33 3.50 -5.55 -16.21
CA GLU A 33 4.87 -5.10 -16.44
C GLU A 33 5.31 -4.35 -15.20
N VAL A 34 6.49 -4.69 -14.68
CA VAL A 34 7.10 -4.03 -13.53
C VAL A 34 8.42 -3.42 -13.97
N THR A 35 8.62 -2.15 -13.67
CA THR A 35 9.86 -1.42 -13.94
C THR A 35 10.32 -0.69 -12.69
N GLY A 36 11.60 -0.31 -12.65
CA GLY A 36 12.21 0.37 -11.52
C GLY A 36 13.42 -0.41 -11.00
N SER A 37 14.40 0.34 -10.50
CA SER A 37 15.63 -0.17 -9.92
C SER A 37 15.56 -0.32 -8.40
N ASP A 38 14.67 0.43 -7.75
CA ASP A 38 14.39 0.36 -6.32
C ASP A 38 12.92 0.69 -6.00
N ALA A 39 12.61 0.92 -4.73
CA ALA A 39 11.24 1.23 -4.30
C ALA A 39 10.77 2.62 -4.77
N TRP A 40 11.67 3.59 -4.93
CA TRP A 40 11.36 4.99 -5.20
C TRP A 40 11.06 5.27 -6.68
N ASP A 41 11.56 4.44 -7.59
CA ASP A 41 11.27 4.51 -9.03
C ASP A 41 10.37 3.36 -9.53
N LEU A 42 9.82 2.56 -8.61
CA LEU A 42 8.93 1.45 -8.91
C LEU A 42 7.67 1.92 -9.65
N CYS A 43 7.39 1.26 -10.77
CA CYS A 43 6.16 1.39 -11.53
C CYS A 43 5.62 0.01 -11.89
N VAL A 44 4.31 -0.20 -11.73
CA VAL A 44 3.61 -1.42 -12.12
C VAL A 44 2.48 -1.05 -13.08
N SER A 45 2.57 -1.49 -14.33
CA SER A 45 1.47 -1.44 -15.28
C SER A 45 0.75 -2.79 -15.26
N VAL A 46 -0.56 -2.81 -15.02
CA VAL A 46 -1.31 -4.06 -14.85
C VAL A 46 -2.70 -3.98 -15.45
N GLY A 47 -3.06 -4.98 -16.25
CA GLY A 47 -4.44 -5.23 -16.66
C GLY A 47 -5.17 -6.06 -15.64
N TRP A 48 -6.25 -5.55 -15.07
CA TRP A 48 -7.00 -6.19 -14.00
C TRP A 48 -8.40 -6.63 -14.45
N ALA A 49 -8.68 -7.92 -14.28
CA ALA A 49 -9.94 -8.54 -14.67
C ALA A 49 -11.13 -7.90 -13.91
N GLY A 50 -12.01 -7.25 -14.66
CA GLY A 50 -13.19 -6.55 -14.14
C GLY A 50 -12.97 -5.08 -13.83
N LEU A 51 -11.82 -4.51 -14.19
CA LEU A 51 -11.53 -3.08 -14.00
C LEU A 51 -10.83 -2.43 -15.21
N GLY A 52 -9.89 -3.13 -15.84
CA GLY A 52 -9.10 -2.62 -16.96
C GLY A 52 -7.63 -2.35 -16.60
N GLY A 53 -6.95 -1.55 -17.42
CA GLY A 53 -5.54 -1.22 -17.22
C GLY A 53 -5.35 -0.19 -16.11
N MET A 54 -4.40 -0.44 -15.21
CA MET A 54 -4.02 0.44 -14.12
C MET A 54 -2.51 0.68 -14.11
N ILE A 55 -2.10 1.84 -13.60
CA ILE A 55 -0.70 2.16 -13.33
C ILE A 55 -0.53 2.40 -11.84
N ILE A 56 0.37 1.69 -11.20
CA ILE A 56 0.81 1.97 -9.84
C ILE A 56 2.17 2.64 -9.92
N ARG A 57 2.29 3.83 -9.33
CA ARG A 57 3.58 4.56 -9.28
C ARG A 57 3.70 5.36 -8.00
N ARG A 58 4.93 5.80 -7.69
CA ARG A 58 5.18 6.72 -6.57
C ARG A 58 4.32 7.98 -6.72
N ALA A 59 3.83 8.46 -5.59
CA ALA A 59 3.17 9.75 -5.52
C ALA A 59 4.14 10.89 -5.85
N ALA A 60 3.61 11.93 -6.47
CA ALA A 60 4.34 13.15 -6.80
C ALA A 60 3.53 14.38 -6.34
N PRO A 61 4.15 15.54 -6.10
CA PRO A 61 3.44 16.75 -5.66
C PRO A 61 2.27 17.14 -6.57
N GLU A 62 2.40 16.88 -7.88
CA GLU A 62 1.37 17.16 -8.88
C GLU A 62 0.10 16.32 -8.70
N ASP A 63 0.17 15.23 -7.93
CA ASP A 63 -0.97 14.36 -7.65
C ASP A 63 -1.95 14.97 -6.64
N LEU A 64 -1.62 16.10 -5.99
CA LEU A 64 -2.39 16.70 -4.90
C LEU A 64 -3.89 16.80 -5.20
N SER A 65 -4.24 17.32 -6.38
CA SER A 65 -5.65 17.49 -6.77
C SER A 65 -6.37 16.15 -6.91
N ALA A 66 -5.75 15.18 -7.59
CA ALA A 66 -6.33 13.85 -7.78
C ALA A 66 -6.41 13.06 -6.48
N LEU A 67 -5.43 13.23 -5.59
CA LEU A 67 -5.42 12.60 -4.27
C LEU A 67 -6.53 13.16 -3.39
N ARG A 68 -6.74 14.49 -3.42
CA ARG A 68 -7.84 15.12 -2.71
C ARG A 68 -9.19 14.65 -3.24
N GLU A 69 -9.37 14.56 -4.56
CA GLU A 69 -10.59 14.01 -5.17
C GLU A 69 -10.82 12.57 -4.70
N PHE A 70 -9.80 11.70 -4.77
CA PHE A 70 -9.90 10.33 -4.29
C PHE A 70 -10.32 10.23 -2.82
N LEU A 71 -9.69 11.03 -1.94
CA LEU A 71 -9.99 11.00 -0.52
C LEU A 71 -11.39 11.51 -0.19
N MET A 72 -11.89 12.52 -0.92
CA MET A 72 -13.19 13.15 -0.64
C MET A 72 -14.36 12.48 -1.36
N GLU A 73 -14.13 11.98 -2.57
CA GLU A 73 -15.18 11.47 -3.47
C GLU A 73 -15.03 9.97 -3.76
N GLY A 74 -13.81 9.44 -3.72
CA GLY A 74 -13.53 8.02 -3.93
C GLY A 74 -13.80 7.15 -2.70
N LEU A 75 -13.80 7.74 -1.50
CA LEU A 75 -14.05 7.09 -0.22
C LEU A 75 -15.33 7.62 0.41
N SER A 76 -16.27 6.74 0.78
CA SER A 76 -17.40 7.11 1.64
C SER A 76 -16.97 7.49 3.05
N ASP A 77 -17.88 8.08 3.81
CA ASP A 77 -17.70 8.40 5.24
C ASP A 77 -17.24 7.17 6.03
N HIS A 78 -17.78 5.99 5.69
CA HIS A 78 -17.37 4.74 6.32
C HIS A 78 -15.92 4.38 6.02
N SER A 79 -15.51 4.46 4.75
CA SER A 79 -14.12 4.18 4.35
C SER A 79 -13.15 5.20 4.93
N ARG A 80 -13.50 6.50 4.97
CA ARG A 80 -12.70 7.54 5.63
C ARG A 80 -12.60 7.33 7.15
N PHE A 81 -13.67 6.85 7.78
CA PHE A 81 -13.65 6.49 9.19
C PHE A 81 -12.69 5.33 9.50
N LEU A 82 -12.61 4.33 8.61
CA LEU A 82 -11.71 3.18 8.74
C LEU A 82 -10.26 3.49 8.32
N PHE A 83 -10.07 4.42 7.38
CA PHE A 83 -8.76 4.90 6.91
C PHE A 83 -8.57 6.36 7.31
N ALA A 84 -8.10 6.59 8.54
CA ALA A 84 -7.99 7.93 9.13
C ALA A 84 -6.55 8.40 9.43
N PRO A 85 -5.57 8.25 8.51
CA PRO A 85 -4.25 8.87 8.69
C PRO A 85 -4.28 10.39 8.43
N TYR A 86 -5.36 10.92 7.85
CA TYR A 86 -5.50 12.32 7.49
C TYR A 86 -6.60 13.03 8.31
N PRO A 87 -6.44 14.33 8.57
CA PRO A 87 -7.47 15.14 9.20
C PRO A 87 -8.51 15.58 8.14
N TYR A 88 -9.51 14.73 7.88
CA TYR A 88 -10.51 14.99 6.83
C TYR A 88 -11.33 16.27 7.03
N GLU A 89 -11.59 16.64 8.28
CA GLU A 89 -12.41 17.81 8.62
C GLU A 89 -11.57 19.09 8.79
N ASP A 90 -10.27 18.95 9.07
CA ASP A 90 -9.39 20.05 9.49
C ASP A 90 -8.10 20.08 8.65
N ASP A 91 -7.98 21.08 7.77
CA ASP A 91 -6.75 21.36 7.00
C ASP A 91 -6.20 20.17 6.18
N LEU A 92 -7.11 19.39 5.58
CA LEU A 92 -6.75 18.27 4.69
C LEU A 92 -5.76 18.71 3.58
N GLY A 93 -5.96 19.91 3.01
CA GLY A 93 -5.10 20.43 1.95
C GLY A 93 -3.63 20.52 2.37
N ALA A 94 -3.34 21.19 3.49
CA ALA A 94 -1.96 21.31 3.98
C ALA A 94 -1.39 19.96 4.42
N ALA A 95 -2.21 19.07 5.01
CA ALA A 95 -1.77 17.72 5.37
C ALA A 95 -1.33 16.90 4.15
N LEU A 96 -2.05 17.03 3.02
CA LEU A 96 -1.69 16.34 1.78
C LEU A 96 -0.46 16.95 1.11
N GLU A 97 -0.32 18.28 1.10
CA GLU A 97 0.91 18.93 0.64
C GLU A 97 2.13 18.48 1.44
N ALA A 98 2.00 18.43 2.77
CA ALA A 98 3.05 17.99 3.67
C ALA A 98 3.45 16.53 3.39
N VAL A 99 2.49 15.59 3.29
CA VAL A 99 2.81 14.16 3.07
C VAL A 99 3.45 13.92 1.70
N LEU A 100 3.01 14.63 0.65
CA LEU A 100 3.61 14.55 -0.68
C LEU A 100 5.04 15.07 -0.66
N SER A 101 5.29 16.20 0.02
CA SER A 101 6.65 16.74 0.22
C SER A 101 7.54 15.79 1.02
N THR A 102 7.02 15.14 2.07
CA THR A 102 7.82 14.20 2.88
C THR A 102 8.19 12.93 2.09
N SER A 103 7.39 12.59 1.08
CA SER A 103 7.71 11.50 0.16
C SER A 103 8.89 11.82 -0.75
N GLU A 104 9.11 13.09 -1.09
CA GLU A 104 10.30 13.53 -1.83
C GLU A 104 11.58 13.40 -1.00
N GLU A 105 11.48 13.66 0.30
CA GLU A 105 12.57 13.48 1.27
C GLU A 105 12.89 12.02 1.59
N ARG A 106 12.18 11.08 0.96
CA ARG A 106 12.36 9.63 1.13
C ARG A 106 12.10 9.10 2.55
N ASN A 107 11.30 9.82 3.34
CA ASN A 107 10.90 9.40 4.69
C ASN A 107 9.66 8.51 4.68
N ILE A 108 8.74 8.77 3.76
CA ILE A 108 7.50 8.00 3.54
C ILE A 108 7.47 7.55 2.08
N LEU A 109 7.34 6.25 1.88
CA LEU A 109 7.16 5.70 0.54
C LEU A 109 5.67 5.64 0.22
N LEU A 110 5.21 6.50 -0.69
CA LEU A 110 3.80 6.72 -1.00
C LEU A 110 3.54 6.31 -2.45
N TYR A 111 2.49 5.52 -2.68
CA TYR A 111 2.08 5.07 -4.01
C TYR A 111 0.61 5.38 -4.27
N HIS A 112 0.31 5.59 -5.55
CA HIS A 112 -1.03 5.73 -6.08
C HIS A 112 -1.27 4.66 -7.15
N ALA A 113 -2.45 4.04 -7.12
CA ALA A 113 -2.98 3.25 -8.22
C ALA A 113 -3.92 4.12 -9.06
N TRP A 114 -3.59 4.27 -10.34
CA TRP A 114 -4.28 5.09 -11.32
C TRP A 114 -5.10 4.23 -12.27
N LEU A 115 -6.34 4.63 -12.52
CA LEU A 115 -7.20 4.12 -13.58
C LEU A 115 -7.54 5.31 -14.49
N GLY A 116 -6.81 5.43 -15.60
CA GLY A 116 -6.85 6.64 -16.42
C GLY A 116 -6.27 7.83 -15.64
N ASP A 117 -7.08 8.88 -15.49
CA ASP A 117 -6.75 10.12 -14.77
C ASP A 117 -7.18 10.11 -13.29
N LYS A 118 -7.81 9.02 -12.82
CA LYS A 118 -8.31 8.91 -11.45
C LYS A 118 -7.45 8.01 -10.58
N ILE A 119 -7.17 8.48 -9.37
CA ILE A 119 -6.63 7.62 -8.30
C ILE A 119 -7.77 6.73 -7.79
N ILE A 120 -7.52 5.43 -7.73
CA ILE A 120 -8.43 4.41 -7.20
C ILE A 120 -7.85 3.66 -5.99
N GLY A 121 -6.59 3.93 -5.67
CA GLY A 121 -5.92 3.39 -4.49
C GLY A 121 -4.78 4.28 -4.05
N HIS A 122 -4.63 4.41 -2.74
CA HIS A 122 -3.60 5.20 -2.11
C HIS A 122 -3.02 4.40 -0.96
N PHE A 123 -1.71 4.21 -0.92
CA PHE A 123 -1.08 3.34 0.05
C PHE A 123 0.37 3.70 0.29
N PHE A 124 0.86 3.36 1.49
CA PHE A 124 2.15 3.85 1.95
C PHE A 124 2.87 2.87 2.86
N LEU A 125 4.18 3.12 2.95
CA LEU A 125 5.07 2.63 4.00
C LEU A 125 5.64 3.86 4.73
N GLY A 126 5.11 4.12 5.92
CA GLY A 126 5.60 5.15 6.83
C GLY A 126 6.89 4.71 7.50
N ARG A 127 7.76 5.69 7.81
CA ARG A 127 9.08 5.43 8.42
C ARG A 127 9.88 4.40 7.62
N PHE A 128 9.86 4.49 6.29
CA PHE A 128 10.47 3.49 5.42
C PHE A 128 12.00 3.40 5.56
N GLY A 129 12.65 4.40 6.17
CA GLY A 129 14.06 4.30 6.57
C GLY A 129 14.32 3.31 7.71
N GLU A 130 13.33 3.00 8.54
CA GLU A 130 13.44 2.12 9.70
C GLU A 130 13.40 0.63 9.31
N ALA A 131 13.76 -0.24 10.27
CA ALA A 131 13.73 -1.69 10.09
C ALA A 131 12.31 -2.26 9.96
N ILE A 132 11.33 -1.59 10.57
CA ILE A 132 9.92 -1.99 10.64
C ILE A 132 9.06 -0.76 10.26
N PRO A 133 8.71 -0.58 8.97
CA PRO A 133 7.81 0.47 8.54
C PRO A 133 6.35 0.19 8.93
N ASP A 134 5.55 1.26 9.02
CA ASP A 134 4.09 1.17 9.15
C ASP A 134 3.42 1.15 7.78
N LEU A 135 2.37 0.36 7.62
CA LEU A 135 1.63 0.22 6.38
C LEU A 135 0.22 0.79 6.52
N GLY A 136 -0.23 1.52 5.49
CA GLY A 136 -1.63 1.90 5.34
C GLY A 136 -2.08 1.78 3.89
N ILE A 137 -3.31 1.31 3.67
CA ILE A 137 -3.93 1.21 2.33
C ILE A 137 -5.36 1.75 2.35
N ALA A 138 -5.73 2.46 1.29
CA ALA A 138 -7.10 2.84 0.96
C ALA A 138 -7.41 2.47 -0.49
N ILE A 139 -8.65 2.06 -0.75
CA ILE A 139 -9.14 1.66 -2.08
C ILE A 139 -10.48 2.34 -2.27
N ALA A 140 -10.70 2.90 -3.48
CA ALA A 140 -11.97 3.53 -3.81
C ALA A 140 -13.12 2.54 -3.62
N ASP A 141 -14.24 3.02 -3.09
CA ASP A 141 -15.35 2.15 -2.65
C ASP A 141 -15.92 1.30 -3.79
N HIS A 142 -16.02 1.90 -4.99
CA HIS A 142 -16.48 1.21 -6.20
C HIS A 142 -15.52 0.11 -6.69
N CYS A 143 -14.28 0.06 -6.16
CA CYS A 143 -13.28 -0.96 -6.44
C CYS A 143 -13.14 -2.00 -5.31
N HIS A 144 -14.02 -2.00 -4.31
CA HIS A 144 -14.02 -3.04 -3.27
C HIS A 144 -14.47 -4.40 -3.83
N GLY A 145 -14.12 -5.48 -3.14
CA GLY A 145 -14.54 -6.85 -3.51
C GLY A 145 -13.81 -7.48 -4.70
N ILE A 146 -13.08 -6.72 -5.52
CA ILE A 146 -12.38 -7.21 -6.73
C ILE A 146 -10.90 -7.56 -6.52
N LYS A 147 -10.49 -7.77 -5.26
CA LYS A 147 -9.16 -8.23 -4.84
C LYS A 147 -7.99 -7.25 -5.00
N LEU A 148 -8.23 -5.97 -5.27
CA LEU A 148 -7.15 -4.95 -5.29
C LEU A 148 -6.36 -4.87 -3.98
N GLY A 149 -7.01 -5.09 -2.82
CA GLY A 149 -6.29 -5.16 -1.55
C GLY A 149 -5.25 -6.28 -1.49
N HIS A 150 -5.47 -7.40 -2.18
CA HIS A 150 -4.44 -8.46 -2.26
C HIS A 150 -3.25 -8.00 -3.09
N LEU A 151 -3.51 -7.29 -4.20
CA LEU A 151 -2.46 -6.70 -5.02
C LEU A 151 -1.63 -5.69 -4.23
N PHE A 152 -2.26 -4.68 -3.63
CA PHE A 152 -1.55 -3.60 -2.93
C PHE A 152 -0.78 -4.10 -1.70
N MET A 153 -1.37 -4.99 -0.91
CA MET A 153 -0.66 -5.59 0.23
C MET A 153 0.54 -6.43 -0.23
N THR A 154 0.36 -7.25 -1.27
CA THR A 154 1.46 -8.10 -1.79
C THR A 154 2.58 -7.26 -2.37
N LEU A 155 2.25 -6.18 -3.08
CA LEU A 155 3.21 -5.20 -3.58
C LEU A 155 4.03 -4.61 -2.43
N LEU A 156 3.40 -4.10 -1.38
CA LEU A 156 4.10 -3.50 -0.24
C LEU A 156 4.94 -4.52 0.54
N VAL A 157 4.43 -5.74 0.73
CA VAL A 157 5.21 -6.86 1.32
C VAL A 157 6.43 -7.18 0.47
N GLY A 158 6.28 -7.24 -0.85
CA GLY A 158 7.38 -7.49 -1.79
C GLY A 158 8.43 -6.37 -1.78
N VAL A 159 7.98 -5.11 -1.69
CA VAL A 159 8.86 -3.93 -1.53
C VAL A 159 9.68 -4.04 -0.26
N CYS A 160 9.05 -4.29 0.88
CA CYS A 160 9.74 -4.43 2.17
C CYS A 160 10.70 -5.64 2.19
N ALA A 161 10.27 -6.80 1.68
CA ALA A 161 11.13 -7.98 1.56
C ALA A 161 12.36 -7.69 0.72
N THR A 162 12.17 -7.07 -0.44
CA THR A 162 13.26 -6.77 -1.37
C THR A 162 14.21 -5.70 -0.81
N ALA A 163 13.68 -4.75 -0.04
CA ALA A 163 14.46 -3.73 0.67
C ALA A 163 15.11 -4.23 1.98
N GLY A 164 14.97 -5.52 2.31
CA GLY A 164 15.61 -6.12 3.49
C GLY A 164 15.02 -5.68 4.84
N LYS A 165 13.73 -5.33 4.87
CA LYS A 165 13.02 -5.02 6.13
C LYS A 165 12.88 -6.25 7.01
N GLU A 166 12.77 -6.04 8.32
CA GLU A 166 12.63 -7.14 9.27
C GLU A 166 11.17 -7.56 9.45
N ALA A 167 10.27 -6.58 9.42
CA ALA A 167 8.84 -6.77 9.53
C ALA A 167 8.09 -5.59 8.88
N ILE A 168 6.77 -5.66 8.89
CA ILE A 168 5.86 -4.55 8.59
C ILE A 168 4.82 -4.51 9.71
N ASP A 169 4.55 -3.31 10.22
CA ASP A 169 3.45 -3.07 11.15
C ASP A 169 2.27 -2.40 10.47
N LEU A 170 1.09 -2.65 10.98
CA LEU A 170 -0.09 -1.83 10.70
C LEU A 170 -0.99 -1.82 11.93
N THR A 171 -1.79 -0.77 12.02
CA THR A 171 -2.95 -0.76 12.92
C THR A 171 -4.22 -0.72 12.08
N THR A 172 -5.31 -1.24 12.62
CA THR A 172 -6.61 -1.17 11.96
C THR A 172 -7.73 -1.03 12.96
N ASN A 173 -8.71 -0.19 12.62
CA ASN A 173 -9.94 -0.08 13.38
C ASN A 173 -10.59 -1.47 13.59
N PRO A 174 -11.06 -1.83 14.80
CA PRO A 174 -11.69 -3.12 15.07
C PRO A 174 -12.94 -3.40 14.23
N GLN A 175 -13.60 -2.35 13.72
CA GLN A 175 -14.74 -2.45 12.81
C GLN A 175 -14.33 -2.74 11.36
N ASN A 176 -13.05 -2.62 11.01
CA ASN A 176 -12.52 -2.95 9.69
C ASN A 176 -12.32 -4.47 9.52
N HIS A 177 -13.41 -5.24 9.60
CA HIS A 177 -13.36 -6.70 9.47
C HIS A 177 -12.78 -7.13 8.12
N ALA A 178 -13.09 -6.39 7.04
CA ALA A 178 -12.58 -6.68 5.71
C ALA A 178 -11.06 -6.54 5.62
N GLY A 179 -10.50 -5.42 6.11
CA GLY A 179 -9.05 -5.20 6.21
C GLY A 179 -8.39 -6.24 7.09
N PHE A 180 -8.91 -6.45 8.31
CA PHE A 180 -8.37 -7.44 9.24
C PHE A 180 -8.29 -8.85 8.65
N HIS A 181 -9.33 -9.30 7.95
CA HIS A 181 -9.31 -10.59 7.27
C HIS A 181 -8.37 -10.64 6.06
N LEU A 182 -8.23 -9.54 5.32
CA LEU A 182 -7.23 -9.43 4.26
C LEU A 182 -5.82 -9.57 4.84
N TYR A 183 -5.49 -8.81 5.88
CA TYR A 183 -4.16 -8.82 6.49
C TYR A 183 -3.79 -10.21 7.00
N LYS A 184 -4.70 -10.90 7.67
CA LYS A 184 -4.49 -12.31 8.08
C LYS A 184 -4.25 -13.25 6.92
N LYS A 185 -4.94 -13.08 5.78
CA LYS A 185 -4.72 -13.90 4.58
C LYS A 185 -3.37 -13.66 3.92
N ILE A 186 -2.84 -12.43 4.01
CA ILE A 186 -1.52 -12.08 3.51
C ILE A 186 -0.42 -12.67 4.42
N GLY A 187 -0.71 -12.84 5.71
CA GLY A 187 0.22 -13.41 6.69
C GLY A 187 0.53 -12.49 7.87
N PHE A 188 -0.21 -11.40 8.04
CA PHE A 188 -0.10 -10.57 9.24
C PHE A 188 -0.74 -11.29 10.43
N GLU A 189 -0.06 -11.22 11.57
CA GLU A 189 -0.53 -11.73 12.85
C GLU A 189 -1.07 -10.57 13.69
N HIS A 190 -2.17 -10.78 14.43
CA HIS A 190 -2.65 -9.84 15.43
C HIS A 190 -1.78 -9.98 16.68
N ILE A 191 -1.03 -8.93 17.04
CA ILE A 191 -0.04 -8.96 18.12
C ILE A 191 -0.48 -8.21 19.37
N GLY A 192 -1.58 -7.46 19.29
CA GLY A 192 -2.13 -6.70 20.41
C GLY A 192 -3.14 -5.66 19.96
N ASP A 193 -3.59 -4.86 20.91
CA ASP A 193 -4.43 -3.69 20.65
C ASP A 193 -3.70 -2.46 21.17
N ARG A 194 -3.77 -1.36 20.41
CA ARG A 194 -3.07 -0.11 20.71
C ARG A 194 -4.05 1.04 20.76
N GLU A 195 -3.94 1.87 21.80
CA GLU A 195 -4.57 3.19 21.79
C GLU A 195 -3.78 4.11 20.87
N ILE A 196 -4.45 4.62 19.85
CA ILE A 196 -3.91 5.60 18.92
C ILE A 196 -4.75 6.86 18.99
N THR A 197 -4.09 7.97 18.70
CA THR A 197 -4.76 9.24 18.42
C THR A 197 -4.88 9.37 16.91
N VAL A 198 -6.12 9.33 16.40
CA VAL A 198 -6.39 9.59 14.97
C VAL A 198 -6.54 11.09 14.71
N GLY A 199 -6.70 11.48 13.44
CA GLY A 199 -7.00 12.86 13.05
C GLY A 199 -8.06 13.50 13.96
N ASN A 200 -7.79 14.73 14.40
CA ASN A 200 -8.58 15.54 15.34
C ASN A 200 -8.44 15.17 16.83
N GLY A 201 -7.42 14.40 17.23
CA GLY A 201 -7.12 14.16 18.65
C GLY A 201 -7.99 13.08 19.32
N ILE A 202 -8.80 12.36 18.53
CA ILE A 202 -9.69 11.31 19.04
C ILE A 202 -8.87 10.07 19.39
N GLN A 203 -9.00 9.60 20.63
CA GLN A 203 -8.44 8.32 21.05
C GLN A 203 -9.29 7.16 20.52
N ARG A 204 -8.64 6.17 19.90
CA ARG A 204 -9.27 4.94 19.44
C ARG A 204 -8.37 3.75 19.74
N THR A 205 -8.98 2.63 20.09
CA THR A 205 -8.28 1.34 20.14
C THR A 205 -8.27 0.72 18.76
N GLU A 206 -7.09 0.36 18.25
CA GLU A 206 -6.92 -0.36 16.99
C GLU A 206 -6.22 -1.70 17.20
N HIS A 207 -6.55 -2.68 16.36
CA HIS A 207 -5.82 -3.94 16.30
C HIS A 207 -4.43 -3.67 15.71
N GLU A 208 -3.38 -4.00 16.46
CA GLU A 208 -2.01 -3.95 16.01
C GLU A 208 -1.64 -5.28 15.35
N MET A 209 -1.18 -5.23 14.10
CA MET A 209 -0.82 -6.40 13.33
C MET A 209 0.58 -6.30 12.76
N ARG A 210 1.26 -7.45 12.67
CA ARG A 210 2.64 -7.53 12.17
C ARG A 210 2.82 -8.65 11.17
N TYR A 211 3.53 -8.36 10.08
CA TYR A 211 4.08 -9.34 9.16
C TYR A 211 5.58 -9.47 9.42
N ARG A 212 6.09 -10.68 9.69
CA ARG A 212 7.53 -10.91 9.91
C ARG A 212 8.15 -11.58 8.69
N PHE A 213 9.25 -11.05 8.19
CA PHE A 213 10.02 -11.75 7.16
C PHE A 213 10.85 -12.83 7.84
N ILE A 214 10.67 -14.09 7.41
CA ILE A 214 11.50 -15.19 7.89
C ILE A 214 12.89 -14.99 7.30
N LYS A 215 13.87 -14.64 8.13
CA LYS A 215 15.29 -14.68 7.72
C LYS A 215 15.63 -16.16 7.45
N PRO A 216 16.30 -16.50 6.33
CA PRO A 216 16.85 -17.83 6.17
C PRO A 216 17.76 -18.13 7.36
N VAL A 217 17.54 -19.28 8.01
CA VAL A 217 18.40 -19.80 9.08
C VAL A 217 19.72 -20.28 8.49
#